data_AF-A0A9E2RR07-F1
#
_entry.id   AF-A0A9E2RR07-F1
#
_cell.length_a   1.000
_cell.length_b   1.000
_cell.length_c   1.000
_cell.angle_alpha   90.00
_cell.angle_beta   90.00
_cell.angle_gamma   90.00
#
_symmetry.space_group_name_H-M   'P 1'
#
loop_
_entity.id
_entity.type
_entity.pdbx_description
1 polymer ?
#
loop_
_entity_poly.entity_id
_entity_poly.type
_entity_poly.pdbx_seq_one_letter_code
_entity_poly.pdbx_strand_id
1 'polypeptide(L)' 'MTGSHSGAKGARAAETKAGEIRRAEKRRLDEALEEGLQETFPGSDPVSITQPPPSKGDHHLKRKG' A
#
# COMPACT_ATOMS: atom_id res chain seq x y z
N MET A 1 1.46 -45.12 38.78
CA MET A 1 0.34 -45.08 37.80
C MET A 1 0.60 -43.93 36.85
N THR A 2 0.68 -44.22 35.55
CA THR A 2 1.13 -43.30 34.50
C THR A 2 0.18 -42.11 34.31
N GLY A 3 0.72 -40.90 34.26
CA GLY A 3 -0.04 -39.67 34.04
C GLY A 3 -0.52 -39.52 32.59
N SER A 4 -1.83 -39.41 32.43
CA SER A 4 -2.52 -39.18 31.14
C SER A 4 -2.30 -37.73 30.66
N HIS A 5 -1.55 -37.55 29.57
CA HIS A 5 -1.31 -36.25 28.91
C HIS A 5 -2.13 -36.10 27.60
N SER A 6 -3.44 -36.38 27.61
CA SER A 6 -4.25 -36.32 26.38
C SER A 6 -4.81 -34.93 26.02
N GLY A 7 -4.50 -33.87 26.76
CA GLY A 7 -5.10 -32.53 26.56
C GLY A 7 -4.43 -31.59 25.54
N ALA A 8 -3.18 -31.82 25.13
CA ALA A 8 -2.39 -30.80 24.43
C ALA A 8 -2.60 -30.74 22.90
N LYS A 9 -3.23 -31.75 22.28
CA LYS A 9 -3.32 -31.86 20.81
C LYS A 9 -4.39 -30.95 20.20
N GLY A 10 -5.47 -30.64 20.93
CA GLY A 10 -6.60 -29.85 20.42
C GLY A 10 -6.32 -28.35 20.31
N ALA A 11 -5.60 -27.78 21.28
CA ALA A 11 -5.31 -26.35 21.31
C ALA A 11 -4.36 -25.91 20.18
N ARG A 12 -3.34 -26.70 19.88
CA ARG A 12 -2.39 -26.40 18.79
C ARG A 12 -3.05 -26.44 17.40
N ALA A 13 -3.97 -27.36 17.17
CA ALA A 13 -4.66 -27.48 15.88
C ALA A 13 -5.63 -26.30 15.63
N ALA A 14 -6.24 -25.75 16.69
CA ALA A 14 -7.08 -24.57 16.59
C ALA A 14 -6.26 -23.31 16.28
N GLU A 15 -5.08 -23.18 16.90
CA GLU A 15 -4.18 -22.03 16.70
C GLU A 15 -3.60 -21.99 15.28
N THR A 16 -3.21 -23.14 14.72
CA THR A 16 -2.72 -23.22 13.33
C THR A 16 -3.82 -22.87 12.33
N LYS A 17 -5.04 -23.36 12.54
CA LYS A 17 -6.19 -23.07 11.67
C LYS A 17 -6.58 -21.58 11.72
N ALA A 18 -6.60 -20.98 12.91
CA ALA A 18 -6.82 -19.54 13.05
C ALA A 18 -5.70 -18.69 12.41
N GLY A 19 -4.46 -19.18 12.45
CA GLY A 19 -3.34 -18.57 11.72
C GLY A 19 -3.49 -18.63 10.20
N GLU A 20 -3.96 -19.76 9.67
CA GLU A 20 -4.22 -19.95 8.24
C GLU A 20 -5.36 -19.06 7.73
N ILE A 21 -6.45 -18.96 8.48
CA ILE A 21 -7.60 -18.09 8.14
C ILE A 21 -7.14 -16.62 8.09
N ARG A 22 -6.39 -16.14 9.10
CA ARG A 22 -5.86 -14.77 9.12
C ARG A 22 -4.92 -14.47 7.96
N ARG A 23 -4.07 -15.43 7.55
CA ARG A 23 -3.20 -15.26 6.39
C ARG A 23 -4.00 -15.18 5.08
N ALA A 24 -5.03 -16.01 4.94
CA ALA A 24 -5.90 -15.98 3.77
C ALA A 24 -6.69 -14.67 3.66
N GLU A 25 -7.18 -14.15 4.78
CA GLU A 25 -7.85 -12.84 4.86
C GLU A 25 -6.90 -11.69 4.50
N LYS A 26 -5.69 -11.66 5.08
CA LYS A 26 -4.69 -10.64 4.76
C LYS A 26 -4.40 -10.61 3.25
N ARG A 27 -4.20 -11.77 2.62
CA ARG A 27 -3.91 -11.84 1.18
C ARG A 27 -5.04 -11.23 0.35
N ARG A 28 -6.29 -11.52 0.67
CA ARG A 28 -7.46 -10.94 -0.01
C ARG A 28 -7.53 -9.42 0.14
N LEU A 29 -7.21 -8.91 1.32
CA LEU A 29 -7.19 -7.46 1.57
C LEU A 29 -6.04 -6.78 0.81
N ASP A 30 -4.85 -7.39 0.79
CA ASP A 30 -3.71 -6.86 0.04
C ASP A 30 -4.02 -6.78 -1.47
N GLU A 31 -4.66 -7.82 -2.03
CA GLU A 31 -5.09 -7.86 -3.44
C GLU A 31 -6.11 -6.74 -3.77
N ALA A 32 -7.13 -6.56 -2.93
CA ALA A 32 -8.15 -5.53 -3.14
C ALA A 32 -7.60 -4.09 -3.01
N LEU A 33 -6.62 -3.89 -2.12
CA LEU A 33 -5.94 -2.60 -1.97
C LEU A 33 -5.10 -2.26 -3.21
N GLU A 34 -4.39 -3.24 -3.76
CA GLU A 34 -3.56 -3.06 -4.96
C GLU A 34 -4.42 -2.75 -6.20
N GLU A 35 -5.52 -3.49 -6.40
CA GLU A 35 -6.49 -3.24 -7.49
C GLU A 35 -7.05 -1.82 -7.41
N GLY A 36 -7.51 -1.40 -6.23
CA GLY A 36 -8.00 -0.04 -6.01
C GLY A 36 -6.92 1.02 -6.26
N LEU A 37 -5.66 0.78 -5.87
CA LEU A 37 -4.57 1.74 -6.07
C LEU A 37 -4.22 1.92 -7.55
N GLN A 38 -4.27 0.84 -8.35
CA GLN A 38 -4.00 0.89 -9.78
C GLN A 38 -5.04 1.69 -10.58
N GLU A 39 -6.30 1.66 -10.13
CA GLU A 39 -7.41 2.37 -10.80
C GLU A 39 -7.58 3.83 -10.35
N THR A 40 -7.02 4.20 -9.19
CA THR A 40 -7.33 5.49 -8.54
C THR A 40 -6.42 6.65 -8.99
N PHE A 41 -5.31 6.37 -9.66
CA PHE A 41 -4.42 7.41 -10.13
C PHE A 41 -4.43 7.50 -11.65
N PRO A 42 -4.94 8.60 -12.27
CA PRO A 42 -4.49 8.94 -13.61
C PRO A 42 -2.96 8.99 -13.53
N GLY A 43 -2.27 8.13 -14.29
CA GLY A 43 -0.83 7.91 -14.13
C GLY A 43 -0.09 9.23 -13.95
N SER A 44 0.27 9.54 -12.70
CA SER A 44 0.68 10.86 -12.22
C SER A 44 0.16 12.02 -13.08
N ASP A 45 -1.01 12.57 -12.78
CA ASP A 45 -1.55 13.79 -13.44
C ASP A 45 -0.40 14.67 -13.95
N PRO A 46 -0.33 14.96 -15.27
CA PRO A 46 0.86 15.57 -15.86
C PRO A 46 1.33 16.74 -15.02
N VAL A 47 2.64 16.80 -14.71
CA VAL A 47 3.23 17.96 -14.04
C VAL A 47 2.72 19.20 -14.77
N SER A 48 2.03 20.09 -14.04
CA SER A 48 1.49 21.31 -14.63
C SER A 48 2.67 22.22 -15.01
N ILE A 49 3.20 22.07 -16.22
CA ILE A 49 4.26 22.91 -16.81
C ILE A 49 3.61 24.19 -17.34
N THR A 50 2.86 24.89 -16.49
CA THR A 50 2.50 26.28 -16.79
C THR A 50 3.54 27.14 -16.11
N GLN A 51 4.42 27.77 -16.91
CA GLN A 51 5.18 28.88 -16.36
C GLN A 51 4.17 29.98 -16.00
N PRO A 52 4.14 30.46 -14.74
CA PRO A 52 3.40 31.67 -14.45
C PRO A 52 3.92 32.79 -15.36
N PRO A 53 3.06 33.75 -15.75
CA PRO A 53 3.48 34.86 -16.57
C PRO A 53 4.72 35.53 -15.95
N PRO A 54 5.68 36.00 -16.77
CA PRO A 54 6.89 36.64 -16.29
C PRO A 54 6.59 37.64 -15.20
N SER A 55 7.28 37.51 -14.07
CA SER A 55 7.19 38.45 -12.97
C SER A 55 7.87 39.76 -13.37
N LYS A 56 7.56 40.85 -12.67
CA LYS A 56 8.18 42.16 -12.92
C LYS A 56 9.72 42.12 -12.84
N GLY A 57 10.28 41.19 -12.06
CA GLY A 57 11.73 40.97 -11.95
C GLY A 57 12.37 40.31 -13.17
N ASP A 58 11.60 39.60 -13.99
CA ASP A 58 12.08 38.86 -15.16
C ASP A 58 12.37 39.78 -16.37
N HIS A 59 11.81 40.99 -16.38
CA HIS A 59 12.01 41.98 -17.43
C HIS A 59 13.44 42.59 -17.48
N HIS A 60 14.28 42.31 -16.48
CA HIS A 60 15.64 42.87 -16.40
C HIS A 60 16.70 42.05 -17.14
N LEU A 61 16.36 40.86 -17.65
CA LEU A 61 17.28 40.03 -18.43
C LEU A 61 17.36 40.55 -19.87
N LYS A 62 18.08 41.66 -20.09
CA LYS A 62 18.44 42.09 -21.45
C LYS A 62 19.40 41.07 -22.05
N ARG A 63 18.89 40.22 -22.95
CA ARG A 63 19.71 39.36 -23.81
C ARG A 63 20.61 40.26 -24.68
N LYS A 64 21.89 40.34 -24.33
CA LYS A 64 22.91 40.95 -25.19
C LYS A 64 23.09 40.01 -26.38
N GLY A 65 22.80 40.52 -27.58
CA GLY A 65 23.02 39.82 -28.85
C GLY A 65 24.49 39.72 -29.21
#